data_AF-A0A3N5Q1B4-F1
#
_entry.id   AF-A0A3N5Q1B4-F1
#
_cell.length_a   1.000
_cell.length_b   1.000
_cell.length_c   1.000
_cell.angle_alpha   90.00
_cell.angle_beta   90.00
_cell.angle_gamma   90.00
#
_symmetry.space_group_name_H-M   'P 1'
#
loop_
_entity.id
_entity.type
_entity.pdbx_description
1 polymer ?
#
loop_
_entity_poly.entity_id
_entity_poly.type
_entity_poly.pdbx_seq_one_letter_code
_entity_poly.pdbx_strand_id
1 'polypeptide(L)' 'MTENTIVQMTQDEFKEMLEGVVEETVERKLLEILGDPDEGLEIRSEVRERLLRQSQEVVGGERGRPLEDVVRELGLE' A
#
# COMPACT_ATOMS: atom_id res chain seq x y z
N MET A 1 -5.77 20.00 22.75
CA MET A 1 -5.80 18.57 22.38
C MET A 1 -7.07 18.03 23.01
N THR A 2 -8.15 17.93 22.26
CA THR A 2 -9.37 17.25 22.75
C THR A 2 -9.04 15.77 22.85
N GLU A 3 -8.95 15.26 24.08
CA GLU A 3 -8.90 13.81 24.33
C GLU A 3 -10.27 13.25 23.95
N ASN A 4 -10.43 12.79 22.70
CA ASN A 4 -11.61 12.03 22.30
C ASN A 4 -11.59 10.72 23.07
N THR A 5 -12.36 10.66 24.15
CA THR A 5 -12.46 9.48 25.00
C THR A 5 -13.45 8.51 24.39
N ILE A 6 -13.16 7.21 24.45
CA ILE A 6 -14.01 6.12 23.93
C ILE A 6 -15.46 6.25 24.47
N VAL A 7 -15.61 6.75 25.70
CA VAL A 7 -16.91 7.01 26.35
C VAL A 7 -17.82 7.99 25.57
N GLN A 8 -17.26 8.86 24.74
CA GLN A 8 -18.01 9.85 23.97
C GLN A 8 -18.50 9.33 22.62
N MET A 9 -18.09 8.12 22.22
CA MET A 9 -18.45 7.53 20.94
C MET A 9 -19.80 6.83 21.01
N THR A 10 -20.52 6.87 19.89
CA THR A 10 -21.66 5.97 19.67
C THR A 10 -21.17 4.53 19.54
N GLN A 11 -22.10 3.58 19.67
CA GLN A 11 -21.77 2.16 19.50
C GLN A 11 -21.27 1.85 18.09
N ASP A 12 -21.79 2.53 17.08
CA ASP A 12 -21.42 2.28 15.68
C ASP A 12 -20.02 2.84 15.38
N GLU A 13 -19.72 4.07 15.82
CA GLU A 13 -18.36 4.64 15.70
C GLU A 13 -17.33 3.78 16.45
N PHE A 14 -17.70 3.23 17.60
CA PHE A 14 -16.80 2.35 18.36
C PHE A 14 -16.53 1.03 17.63
N LYS A 15 -17.55 0.44 16.99
CA LYS A 15 -17.39 -0.77 16.17
C LYS A 15 -16.50 -0.50 14.96
N GLU A 16 -16.75 0.59 14.25
CA GLU A 16 -15.94 0.98 13.08
C GLU A 16 -14.47 1.19 13.47
N MET A 17 -14.21 1.88 14.59
CA MET A 17 -12.85 2.01 15.10
C MET A 17 -12.24 0.63 15.44
N LEU A 18 -12.98 -0.24 16.13
CA LEU A 18 -12.50 -1.57 16.47
C LEU A 18 -12.22 -2.42 15.23
N GLU A 19 -13.07 -2.37 14.21
CA GLU A 19 -12.87 -3.09 12.96
C GLU A 19 -11.54 -2.69 12.32
N GLY A 20 -11.27 -1.39 12.17
CA GLY A 20 -9.99 -0.91 11.64
C GLY A 20 -8.79 -1.30 12.49
N VAL A 21 -8.88 -1.17 13.82
CA VAL A 21 -7.78 -1.54 14.73
C VAL A 21 -7.51 -3.05 14.69
N VAL A 22 -8.56 -3.87 14.65
CA VAL A 22 -8.44 -5.33 14.61
C VAL A 22 -7.87 -5.76 13.27
N GLU A 23 -8.35 -5.20 12.15
CA GLU A 23 -7.84 -5.48 10.81
C GLU A 23 -6.33 -5.19 10.73
N GLU A 24 -5.91 -3.99 11.09
CA GLU A 24 -4.49 -3.61 11.06
C GLU A 24 -3.64 -4.49 11.99
N THR A 25 -4.16 -4.79 13.19
CA THR A 25 -3.42 -5.62 14.16
C THR A 25 -3.30 -7.07 13.69
N VAL A 26 -4.36 -7.62 13.11
CA VAL A 26 -4.36 -8.99 12.56
C VAL A 26 -3.43 -9.07 11.37
N GLU A 27 -3.50 -8.14 10.42
CA GLU A 27 -2.59 -8.09 9.27
C GLU A 27 -1.12 -8.04 9.72
N ARG A 28 -0.79 -7.16 10.66
CA ARG A 28 0.56 -7.06 11.23
C ARG A 28 1.01 -8.37 11.87
N LYS A 29 0.14 -9.04 12.62
CA LYS A 29 0.47 -10.33 13.25
C LYS A 29 0.59 -11.47 12.25
N LEU A 30 -0.20 -11.46 11.18
CA LEU A 30 -0.05 -12.43 10.11
C LEU A 30 1.30 -12.26 9.40
N LEU A 31 1.71 -11.02 9.09
CA LEU A 31 3.04 -10.74 8.54
C LEU A 31 4.17 -11.17 9.50
N GLU A 32 4.05 -10.91 10.80
CA GLU A 32 5.04 -11.35 11.79
C GLU A 32 5.17 -12.89 11.87
N ILE A 33 4.06 -13.62 11.71
CA ILE A 33 4.03 -15.09 11.87
C ILE A 33 4.39 -15.81 10.58
N LEU A 34 3.84 -15.33 9.45
CA LEU A 34 3.96 -15.99 8.14
C LEU A 34 5.15 -15.45 7.33
N GLY A 35 5.67 -14.28 7.68
CA GLY A 35 6.71 -13.60 6.93
C GLY A 35 6.16 -12.86 5.70
N ASP A 36 7.07 -12.23 4.96
CA ASP A 36 6.76 -11.63 3.67
C ASP A 36 6.59 -12.76 2.63
N PRO A 37 5.43 -12.88 1.97
CA PRO A 37 5.19 -13.92 0.96
C PRO A 37 6.16 -13.83 -0.23
N ASP A 38 6.75 -12.66 -0.48
CA ASP A 38 7.72 -12.44 -1.54
C ASP A 38 9.18 -12.64 -1.08
N GLU A 39 9.41 -12.96 0.21
CA GLU A 39 10.75 -13.14 0.74
C GLU A 39 11.51 -14.25 0.00
N GLY A 40 12.72 -13.92 -0.47
CA GLY A 40 13.57 -14.86 -1.21
C GLY A 40 13.18 -15.06 -2.68
N LEU A 41 12.13 -14.41 -3.19
CA LEU A 41 11.82 -14.41 -4.61
C LEU A 41 12.73 -13.45 -5.38
N GLU A 42 13.12 -13.87 -6.59
CA GLU A 42 13.87 -13.02 -7.52
C GLU A 42 12.92 -12.26 -8.45
N ILE A 43 13.28 -11.02 -8.78
CA ILE A 43 12.59 -10.26 -9.81
C ILE A 43 12.84 -10.91 -11.17
N ARG A 44 11.74 -11.19 -11.90
CA ARG A 44 11.82 -11.68 -13.29
C ARG A 44 12.70 -10.78 -14.15
N SER A 45 13.51 -11.36 -15.03
CA SER A 45 14.47 -10.65 -15.87
C SER A 45 13.85 -9.49 -16.65
N GLU A 46 12.66 -9.69 -17.21
CA GLU A 46 11.97 -8.68 -18.03
C GLU A 46 11.56 -7.46 -17.18
N VAL A 47 11.14 -7.71 -15.94
CA VAL A 47 10.77 -6.65 -14.99
C VAL A 47 12.02 -5.89 -14.54
N ARG A 48 13.09 -6.61 -14.19
CA ARG A 48 14.37 -6.01 -13.78
C ARG A 48 14.93 -5.10 -14.87
N GLU A 49 14.99 -5.57 -16.11
CA GLU A 49 15.51 -4.79 -17.24
C GLU A 49 14.68 -3.54 -17.50
N ARG A 50 13.34 -3.66 -17.42
CA ARG A 50 12.43 -2.50 -17.54
C ARG A 50 12.71 -1.46 -16.46
N LEU A 51 12.82 -1.88 -15.20
CA LEU A 51 13.08 -0.98 -14.07
C LEU A 51 14.44 -0.28 -14.20
N LEU A 52 15.47 -0.98 -14.67
CA LEU A 52 16.78 -0.38 -14.90
C LEU A 52 16.74 0.71 -15.98
N ARG A 53 16.03 0.48 -17.09
CA ARG A 53 15.83 1.52 -18.12
C ARG A 53 15.08 2.73 -17.57
N GLN A 54 13.96 2.50 -16.88
CA GLN A 54 13.17 3.58 -16.27
C GLN A 54 13.99 4.38 -15.26
N SER A 55 14.83 3.72 -14.47
CA SER A 55 15.72 4.40 -13.53
C SER A 55 16.72 5.32 -14.24
N GLN A 56 17.25 4.90 -15.40
CA GLN A 56 18.17 5.72 -16.20
C GLN A 56 17.46 6.93 -16.83
N GLU A 57 16.25 6.75 -17.36
CA GLU A 57 15.41 7.82 -17.90
C GLU A 57 15.11 8.90 -16.84
N VAL A 58 14.74 8.47 -15.63
CA VAL A 58 14.48 9.38 -14.50
C VAL A 58 15.73 10.16 -14.09
N VAL A 59 16.90 9.50 -14.04
CA VAL A 59 18.18 10.16 -13.80
C VAL A 59 18.52 11.15 -14.93
N GLY A 60 18.16 10.83 -16.17
CA GLY A 60 18.26 11.70 -17.33
C GLY A 60 17.32 12.91 -17.31
N GLY A 61 16.43 13.00 -16.32
CA GLY A 61 15.49 14.10 -16.14
C GLY A 61 14.11 13.84 -16.73
N GLU A 62 13.89 12.67 -17.32
CA GLU A 62 12.54 12.28 -17.74
C GLU A 62 11.64 12.10 -16.52
N ARG A 63 10.36 12.39 -16.71
CA ARG A 63 9.33 12.17 -15.70
C ARG A 63 8.34 11.15 -16.25
N GLY A 64 7.89 10.28 -15.36
CA GLY A 64 6.86 9.30 -15.68
C GLY A 64 5.53 9.98 -16.06
N ARG A 65 4.54 9.14 -16.35
CA ARG A 65 3.18 9.60 -16.65
C ARG A 65 2.42 9.90 -15.35
N PRO A 66 1.49 10.87 -15.35
CA PRO A 66 0.52 11.01 -14.27
C PRO A 66 -0.23 9.70 -14.02
N LEU A 67 -0.48 9.37 -12.76
CA LEU A 67 -1.15 8.13 -12.38
C LEU A 67 -2.57 8.09 -12.96
N GLU A 68 -3.26 9.24 -12.94
CA GLU A 68 -4.63 9.41 -13.40
C GLU A 68 -4.79 9.01 -14.88
N ASP A 69 -3.81 9.38 -15.72
CA ASP A 69 -3.82 9.04 -17.14
C ASP A 69 -3.66 7.54 -17.37
N VAL A 70 -2.86 6.87 -16.53
CA VAL A 70 -2.61 5.42 -16.61
C VAL A 70 -3.83 4.64 -16.12
N VAL A 71 -4.45 5.07 -15.03
CA VAL A 71 -5.67 4.46 -14.48
C VAL A 71 -6.80 4.51 -15.52
N ARG A 72 -6.98 5.65 -16.20
CA ARG A 72 -7.96 5.80 -17.29
C ARG A 72 -7.69 4.88 -18.47
N GLU A 73 -6.45 4.84 -18.94
CA GLU A 73 -6.06 4.00 -20.07
C GLU A 73 -6.29 2.51 -19.81
N LEU A 74 -6.04 2.07 -18.57
CA LEU A 74 -6.20 0.68 -18.16
C LEU A 74 -7.63 0.34 -17.71
N GLY A 75 -8.53 1.31 -17.60
CA GLY A 75 -9.90 1.11 -17.14
C GLY A 75 -9.99 0.67 -15.68
N LEU A 76 -9.11 1.21 -14.82
CA LEU A 76 -9.03 0.90 -13.39
C LEU A 76 -9.71 1.99 -12.51
N GLU A 77 -10.58 2.81 -13.11
CA GLU A 77 -11.34 3.88 -12.43
C GLU A 77 -12.47 3.33 -11.55
#